data_AF-A0A0L0WCN7-F1
#
_entry.id   AF-A0A0L0WCN7-F1
#
_cell.length_a   1.000
_cell.length_b   1.000
_cell.length_c   1.000
_cell.angle_alpha   90.00
_cell.angle_beta   90.00
_cell.angle_gamma   90.00
#
_symmetry.space_group_name_H-M   'P 1'
#
loop_
_entity.id
_entity.type
_entity.pdbx_description
1 polymer ?
#
loop_
_entity_poly.entity_id
_entity_poly.type
_entity_poly.pdbx_seq_one_letter_code
_entity_poly.pdbx_strand_id
1 'polypeptide(L)'
;MLRKNILSALLLALGFIIHQLTPAGFAGITFDIQLTVLFVIIAINMDFKNAIMTGIASGLITSLTTKTPGGHIPNFIDKIVTSILIYFIILLLFKVLNKQVSLVISGAIGTIISGSVFLGCLILLGGLPAKAFTAAFITAVLPTALVNCILTVIVYNAIVKSKKLLKADA
;
A
#
# COMPACT_ATOMS: atom_id res chain seq x y z
N MET A 1 -8.95 -17.17 -14.01
CA MET A 1 -9.36 -16.35 -12.84
C MET A 1 -8.65 -16.80 -11.56
N LEU A 2 -8.73 -18.09 -11.19
CA LEU A 2 -8.12 -18.66 -9.97
C LEU A 2 -6.64 -18.29 -9.76
N ARG A 3 -5.75 -18.51 -10.75
CA ARG A 3 -4.31 -18.24 -10.62
C ARG A 3 -3.97 -16.78 -10.25
N LYS A 4 -4.77 -15.80 -10.71
CA LYS A 4 -4.55 -14.37 -10.42
C LYS A 4 -4.91 -14.01 -8.97
N ASN A 5 -6.00 -14.58 -8.48
CA ASN A 5 -6.46 -14.36 -7.11
C ASN A 5 -5.53 -15.05 -6.10
N ILE A 6 -5.05 -16.26 -6.42
CA ILE A 6 -4.06 -16.98 -5.60
C ILE A 6 -2.77 -16.16 -5.47
N LEU A 7 -2.25 -15.62 -6.58
CA LEU A 7 -1.08 -14.75 -6.52
C LEU A 7 -1.31 -13.53 -5.63
N SER A 8 -2.46 -12.86 -5.78
CA SER A 8 -2.79 -11.68 -4.98
C SER A 8 -2.86 -12.02 -3.49
N ALA A 9 -3.43 -13.17 -3.13
CA ALA A 9 -3.45 -13.67 -1.76
C ALA A 9 -2.05 -13.99 -1.22
N LEU A 10 -1.19 -14.65 -2.00
CA LEU A 10 0.19 -14.94 -1.62
C LEU A 10 1.00 -13.65 -1.39
N LEU A 11 0.81 -12.66 -2.26
CA LEU A 11 1.45 -11.36 -2.12
C LEU A 11 0.96 -10.64 -0.87
N LEU A 12 -0.35 -10.62 -0.61
CA LEU A 12 -0.91 -10.06 0.63
C LEU A 12 -0.35 -10.72 1.88
N ALA A 13 -0.20 -12.05 1.88
CA ALA A 13 0.40 -12.79 2.99
C ALA A 13 1.88 -12.43 3.18
N LEU A 14 2.64 -12.29 2.09
CA LEU A 14 4.03 -11.83 2.15
C LEU A 14 4.13 -10.41 2.71
N GLY A 15 3.25 -9.52 2.27
CA GLY A 15 3.16 -8.17 2.81
C GLY A 15 2.85 -8.18 4.30
N PHE A 16 1.92 -9.01 4.76
CA PHE A 16 1.58 -9.15 6.18
C PHE A 16 2.80 -9.54 7.03
N ILE A 17 3.59 -10.51 6.56
CA ILE A 17 4.82 -10.94 7.26
C ILE A 17 5.80 -9.77 7.37
N ILE A 18 6.02 -9.05 6.26
CA ILE A 18 6.94 -7.89 6.25
C ILE A 18 6.41 -6.78 7.18
N HIS A 19 5.10 -6.51 7.16
CA HIS A 19 4.48 -5.49 8.00
C HIS A 19 4.64 -5.81 9.50
N GLN A 20 4.51 -7.08 9.90
CA GLN A 20 4.72 -7.48 11.28
C GLN A 20 6.15 -7.24 11.76
N LEU A 21 7.13 -7.47 10.88
CA LEU A 21 8.54 -7.21 11.15
C LEU A 21 8.88 -5.71 11.10
N THR A 22 8.04 -4.88 10.49
CA THR A 22 8.30 -3.44 10.36
C THR A 22 8.13 -2.76 11.72
N PRO A 23 9.16 -2.09 12.26
CA PRO A 23 9.05 -1.42 13.54
C PRO A 23 8.05 -0.26 13.47
N ALA A 24 7.49 0.12 14.63
CA ALA A 24 6.73 1.36 14.70
C ALA A 24 7.67 2.53 14.38
N GLY A 25 7.21 3.46 13.55
CA GLY A 25 7.96 4.66 13.19
C GLY A 25 7.91 5.72 14.29
N PHE A 26 8.42 6.90 13.95
CA PHE A 26 8.50 8.02 14.88
C PHE A 26 7.09 8.42 15.36
N ALA A 27 6.94 8.76 16.65
CA ALA A 27 5.67 9.10 17.30
C ALA A 27 4.61 7.96 17.35
N GLY A 28 5.02 6.69 17.19
CA GLY A 28 4.12 5.54 17.32
C GLY A 28 3.32 5.23 16.05
N ILE A 29 3.58 5.92 14.94
CA ILE A 29 2.92 5.67 13.65
C ILE A 29 3.72 4.64 12.86
N THR A 30 3.10 3.55 12.45
CA THR A 30 3.77 2.45 11.74
C THR A 30 4.11 2.84 10.30
N PHE A 31 5.33 2.51 9.84
CA PHE A 31 5.70 2.64 8.43
C PHE A 31 4.96 1.58 7.60
N ASP A 32 4.23 1.99 6.57
CA ASP A 32 3.35 1.08 5.85
C ASP A 32 3.99 0.47 4.60
N ILE A 33 4.70 -0.64 4.81
CA ILE A 33 5.26 -1.46 3.73
C ILE A 33 4.20 -2.35 3.06
N GLN A 34 3.09 -2.66 3.75
CA GLN A 34 1.98 -3.41 3.17
C GLN A 34 1.37 -2.64 1.97
N LEU A 35 1.40 -1.31 2.03
CA LEU A 35 0.92 -0.45 0.96
C LEU A 35 1.68 -0.63 -0.37
N THR A 36 3.00 -0.87 -0.31
CA THR A 36 3.79 -1.22 -1.51
C THR A 36 3.23 -2.49 -2.18
N VAL A 37 2.94 -3.51 -1.38
CA VAL A 37 2.42 -4.79 -1.89
C VAL A 37 1.04 -4.61 -2.52
N LEU A 38 0.17 -3.79 -1.89
CA LEU A 38 -1.13 -3.43 -2.44
C LEU A 38 -0.99 -2.77 -3.83
N PHE A 39 -0.11 -1.80 -3.99
CA PHE A 39 0.13 -1.13 -5.28
C PHE A 39 0.60 -2.12 -6.35
N VAL A 40 1.50 -3.02 -5.99
CA VAL A 40 2.04 -4.01 -6.91
C VAL A 40 0.98 -5.03 -7.33
N ILE A 41 0.13 -5.49 -6.42
CA ILE A 41 -0.99 -6.39 -6.75
C ILE A 41 -1.94 -5.73 -7.76
N ILE A 42 -2.29 -4.46 -7.52
CA ILE A 42 -3.16 -3.69 -8.41
C ILE A 42 -2.50 -3.51 -9.78
N ALA A 43 -1.22 -3.12 -9.82
CA ALA A 43 -0.46 -2.93 -11.05
C ALA A 43 -0.31 -4.22 -11.89
N ILE A 44 -0.15 -5.37 -11.23
CA ILE A 44 -0.01 -6.67 -11.88
C ILE A 44 -1.36 -7.16 -12.42
N ASN A 45 -2.44 -6.89 -11.69
CA ASN A 45 -3.79 -7.29 -12.05
C ASN A 45 -4.70 -6.06 -12.04
N MET A 46 -4.58 -5.27 -13.10
CA MET A 46 -5.34 -4.02 -13.33
C MET A 46 -6.82 -4.31 -13.61
N ASP A 47 -7.52 -4.73 -12.56
CA ASP A 47 -8.95 -5.00 -12.53
C ASP A 47 -9.56 -4.30 -11.31
N PHE A 48 -10.68 -3.62 -11.49
CA PHE A 48 -11.28 -2.81 -10.44
C PHE A 48 -11.77 -3.65 -9.25
N LYS A 49 -12.36 -4.83 -9.53
CA LYS A 49 -12.79 -5.76 -8.48
C LYS A 49 -11.58 -6.26 -7.70
N ASN A 50 -10.47 -6.56 -8.38
CA ASN A 50 -9.21 -6.91 -7.73
C ASN A 50 -8.68 -5.79 -6.82
N ALA A 51 -8.76 -4.53 -7.24
CA ALA A 51 -8.34 -3.40 -6.41
C ALA A 51 -9.18 -3.26 -5.12
N ILE A 52 -10.50 -3.39 -5.22
CA ILE A 52 -11.38 -3.38 -4.04
C ILE A 52 -11.06 -4.55 -3.10
N MET A 53 -10.98 -5.77 -3.63
CA MET A 53 -10.69 -6.97 -2.83
C MET A 53 -9.32 -6.86 -2.13
N THR A 54 -8.31 -6.35 -2.84
CA THR A 54 -6.98 -6.13 -2.28
C THR A 54 -7.00 -5.06 -1.20
N GLY A 55 -7.74 -3.97 -1.40
CA GLY A 55 -7.93 -2.91 -0.40
C GLY A 55 -8.60 -3.41 0.87
N ILE A 56 -9.69 -4.18 0.75
CA ILE A 56 -10.38 -4.78 1.89
C ILE A 56 -9.45 -5.73 2.65
N ALA A 57 -8.81 -6.67 1.94
CA ALA A 57 -7.93 -7.64 2.57
C ALA A 57 -6.71 -6.98 3.23
N SER A 58 -6.09 -6.01 2.54
CA SER A 58 -4.99 -5.22 3.11
C SER A 58 -5.45 -4.38 4.29
N GLY A 59 -6.65 -3.81 4.25
CA GLY A 59 -7.22 -3.04 5.35
C GLY A 59 -7.47 -3.89 6.58
N LEU A 60 -7.96 -5.13 6.42
CA LEU A 60 -8.09 -6.08 7.53
C LEU A 60 -6.72 -6.42 8.11
N ILE A 61 -5.74 -6.71 7.24
CA ILE A 61 -4.37 -7.01 7.64
C ILE A 61 -3.77 -5.86 8.46
N THR A 62 -3.75 -4.64 7.93
CA THR A 62 -3.12 -3.50 8.61
C THR A 62 -3.93 -3.04 9.82
N SER A 63 -5.26 -3.18 9.79
CA SER A 63 -6.10 -2.92 10.96
C SER A 63 -5.78 -3.85 12.12
N LEU A 64 -5.59 -5.15 11.87
CA LEU A 64 -5.30 -6.13 12.92
C LEU A 64 -3.84 -6.09 13.41
N THR A 65 -2.92 -5.58 12.59
CA THR A 65 -1.47 -5.59 12.88
C THR A 65 -0.91 -4.22 13.21
N THR A 66 -1.72 -3.16 13.15
CA THR A 66 -1.23 -1.81 13.41
C THR A 66 -0.65 -1.68 14.81
N LYS A 67 0.48 -1.00 14.89
CA LYS A 67 1.12 -0.62 16.16
C LYS A 67 0.75 0.81 16.56
N THR A 68 -0.03 1.50 15.72
CA THR A 68 -0.46 2.88 15.96
C THR A 68 -1.67 2.88 16.90
N PRO A 69 -1.61 3.56 18.06
CA PRO A 69 -2.75 3.68 18.96
C PRO A 69 -3.97 4.25 18.24
N GLY A 70 -5.13 3.61 18.38
CA GLY A 70 -6.36 4.01 17.68
C GLY A 70 -6.35 3.77 16.16
N GLY A 71 -5.31 3.12 15.62
CA GLY A 71 -5.11 2.95 14.18
C GLY A 71 -5.97 1.88 13.49
N HIS A 72 -6.74 1.07 14.23
CA HIS A 72 -7.50 -0.05 13.67
C HIS A 72 -8.54 0.41 12.63
N ILE A 73 -9.45 1.31 13.01
CA ILE A 73 -10.49 1.83 12.10
C ILE A 73 -9.87 2.70 11.00
N PRO A 74 -8.95 3.65 11.31
CA PRO A 74 -8.27 4.43 10.29
C PRO A 74 -7.57 3.59 9.22
N ASN A 75 -6.88 2.51 9.58
CA ASN A 75 -6.21 1.63 8.61
C ASN A 75 -7.20 0.95 7.68
N PHE A 76 -8.32 0.45 8.20
CA PHE A 76 -9.32 -0.23 7.38
C PHE A 76 -9.93 0.71 6.34
N ILE A 77 -10.29 1.93 6.75
CA ILE A 77 -10.85 2.97 5.86
C ILE A 77 -9.80 3.38 4.83
N ASP A 78 -8.58 3.70 5.28
CA ASP A 78 -7.47 4.10 4.44
C ASP A 78 -7.22 3.09 3.32
N LYS A 79 -7.10 1.78 3.60
CA LYS A 79 -6.77 0.82 2.53
C LYS A 79 -7.86 0.64 1.50
N ILE A 80 -9.12 0.80 1.87
CA ILE A 80 -10.24 0.79 0.91
C ILE A 80 -10.20 2.03 0.03
N VAL A 81 -10.06 3.21 0.63
CA VAL A 81 -10.01 4.48 -0.11
C VAL A 81 -8.78 4.53 -1.03
N THR A 82 -7.62 4.20 -0.49
CA THR A 82 -6.35 4.21 -1.20
C THR A 82 -6.34 3.21 -2.34
N SER A 83 -6.88 1.99 -2.18
CA SER A 83 -6.89 1.00 -3.28
C SER A 83 -7.74 1.45 -4.48
N ILE A 84 -8.85 2.13 -4.21
CA ILE A 84 -9.71 2.68 -5.25
C ILE A 84 -9.00 3.84 -5.97
N LEU A 85 -8.47 4.80 -5.22
CA LEU A 85 -7.79 5.97 -5.79
C LEU A 85 -6.54 5.56 -6.58
N ILE A 86 -5.72 4.67 -6.02
CA ILE A 86 -4.48 4.25 -6.68
C ILE A 86 -4.74 3.41 -7.93
N TYR A 87 -5.84 2.66 -7.99
CA TYR A 87 -6.24 1.96 -9.22
C TYR A 87 -6.40 2.95 -10.38
N PHE A 88 -7.13 4.04 -10.18
CA PHE A 88 -7.31 5.06 -11.22
C PHE A 88 -6.03 5.79 -11.56
N ILE A 89 -5.20 6.09 -10.55
CA ILE A 89 -3.88 6.72 -10.76
C ILE A 89 -2.97 5.82 -11.60
N ILE A 90 -2.80 4.55 -11.23
CA ILE A 90 -1.97 3.59 -11.99
C ILE A 90 -2.54 3.42 -13.40
N LEU A 91 -3.87 3.32 -13.55
CA LEU A 91 -4.53 3.19 -14.85
C LEU A 91 -4.23 4.37 -15.76
N LEU A 92 -4.28 5.59 -15.23
CA LEU A 92 -3.97 6.81 -15.98
C LEU A 92 -2.48 6.87 -16.32
N LEU A 93 -1.61 6.66 -15.34
CA LEU A 93 -0.15 6.75 -15.52
C LEU A 93 0.35 5.73 -16.54
N PHE A 94 -0.16 4.50 -16.55
CA PHE A 94 0.20 3.48 -17.54
C PHE A 94 -0.18 3.84 -18.98
N LYS A 95 -1.10 4.79 -19.19
CA LYS A 95 -1.44 5.29 -20.53
C LYS A 95 -0.48 6.36 -21.03
N VAL A 96 0.11 7.15 -20.12
CA VAL A 96 0.91 8.34 -20.46
C VAL A 96 2.41 8.16 -20.24
N LEU A 97 2.81 7.22 -19.38
CA LEU A 97 4.19 7.00 -18.96
C LEU A 97 4.55 5.52 -19.09
N ASN A 98 5.86 5.23 -19.07
CA ASN A 98 6.32 3.86 -18.98
C ASN A 98 5.96 3.24 -17.60
N LYS A 99 5.89 1.91 -17.55
CA LYS A 99 5.45 1.19 -16.35
C LYS A 99 6.33 1.45 -15.13
N GLN A 100 7.65 1.59 -15.30
CA GLN A 100 8.58 1.78 -14.18
C GLN A 100 8.35 3.14 -13.52
N VAL A 101 8.31 4.22 -14.31
CA VAL A 101 8.06 5.58 -13.83
C VAL A 101 6.67 5.68 -13.21
N SER A 102 5.67 5.06 -13.84
CA SER A 102 4.30 5.02 -13.29
C SER A 102 4.25 4.39 -11.90
N LEU A 103 5.02 3.32 -11.66
CA LEU A 103 5.08 2.65 -10.37
C LEU A 103 5.81 3.48 -9.30
N VAL A 104 6.90 4.18 -9.67
CA VAL A 104 7.58 5.13 -8.76
C VAL A 104 6.61 6.21 -8.31
N ILE A 105 5.93 6.85 -9.27
CA ILE A 105 4.97 7.93 -8.98
C ILE A 105 3.81 7.41 -8.14
N SER A 106 3.30 6.21 -8.45
CA SER A 106 2.23 5.58 -7.68
C SER A 106 2.67 5.27 -6.25
N GLY A 107 3.93 4.85 -6.03
CA GLY A 107 4.50 4.64 -4.71
C GLY A 107 4.53 5.92 -3.87
N ALA A 108 4.92 7.06 -4.44
CA ALA A 108 4.88 8.36 -3.77
C ALA A 108 3.45 8.83 -3.50
N ILE A 109 2.68 9.05 -4.58
CA ILE A 109 1.36 9.67 -4.52
C ILE A 109 0.40 8.80 -3.70
N GLY A 110 0.43 7.48 -3.92
CA GLY A 110 -0.40 6.56 -3.17
C GLY A 110 -0.09 6.58 -1.68
N THR A 111 1.19 6.68 -1.29
CA THR A 111 1.56 6.79 0.14
C THR A 111 1.12 8.12 0.73
N ILE A 112 1.24 9.22 -0.01
CA ILE A 112 0.78 10.54 0.45
C ILE A 112 -0.73 10.53 0.67
N ILE A 113 -1.50 10.03 -0.31
CA ILE A 113 -2.96 9.90 -0.20
C ILE A 113 -3.31 9.03 1.01
N SER A 114 -2.68 7.87 1.12
CA SER A 114 -2.92 6.91 2.20
C SER A 114 -2.62 7.50 3.58
N GLY A 115 -1.47 8.13 3.73
CA GLY A 115 -1.07 8.81 4.95
C GLY A 115 -2.02 9.95 5.33
N SER A 116 -2.46 10.75 4.37
CA SER A 116 -3.45 11.81 4.61
C SER A 116 -4.81 11.25 5.05
N VAL A 117 -5.30 10.20 4.40
CA VAL A 117 -6.58 9.56 4.76
C VAL A 117 -6.48 8.92 6.14
N PHE A 118 -5.40 8.17 6.41
CA PHE A 118 -5.15 7.55 7.70
C PHE A 118 -5.09 8.58 8.84
N LEU A 119 -4.25 9.62 8.71
CA LEU A 119 -4.10 10.66 9.73
C LEU A 119 -5.39 11.47 9.91
N GLY A 120 -6.09 11.79 8.82
CA GLY A 120 -7.38 12.46 8.88
C GLY A 120 -8.42 11.65 9.65
N CYS A 121 -8.54 10.35 9.34
CA CYS A 121 -9.44 9.45 10.08
C CYS A 121 -9.04 9.32 11.55
N LEU A 122 -7.74 9.20 11.84
CA LEU A 122 -7.22 9.06 13.20
C LEU A 122 -7.54 10.31 14.05
N ILE A 123 -7.44 11.51 13.48
CA ILE A 123 -7.81 12.77 14.15
C ILE A 123 -9.32 12.84 14.41
N LEU A 124 -10.14 12.51 13.41
CA LEU A 124 -11.60 12.56 13.53
C LEU A 124 -12.14 11.60 14.60
N LEU A 125 -11.46 10.47 14.80
CA LEU A 125 -11.80 9.48 15.83
C LEU A 125 -11.14 9.76 17.19
N GLY A 126 -10.45 10.90 17.35
CA GLY A 126 -9.81 11.29 18.62
C GLY A 126 -8.52 10.55 18.95
N GLY A 127 -7.96 9.77 18.01
CA GLY A 127 -6.72 9.01 18.20
C GLY A 127 -5.44 9.83 18.03
N LEU A 128 -5.53 11.05 17.48
CA LEU A 128 -4.40 11.97 17.34
C LEU A 128 -4.89 13.43 17.49
N PRO A 129 -4.18 14.30 18.25
CA PRO A 129 -4.50 15.71 18.28
C PRO A 129 -4.34 16.36 16.89
N ALA A 130 -5.30 17.18 16.46
CA ALA A 130 -5.26 17.83 15.14
C ALA A 130 -3.96 18.64 14.90
N LYS A 131 -3.41 19.26 15.95
CA LYS A 131 -2.14 20.01 15.89
C LYS A 131 -0.94 19.13 15.54
N ALA A 132 -1.02 17.81 15.75
CA ALA A 132 0.05 16.87 15.45
C ALA A 132 0.05 16.36 14.01
N PHE A 133 -0.94 16.73 13.18
CA PHE A 133 -1.03 16.29 11.78
C PHE A 133 0.25 16.57 11.00
N THR A 134 0.72 17.82 11.02
CA THR A 134 1.89 18.23 10.22
C THR A 134 3.15 17.49 10.65
N ALA A 135 3.36 17.33 11.96
CA ALA A 135 4.49 16.57 12.48
C ALA A 135 4.41 15.10 12.01
N ALA A 136 3.28 14.43 12.25
CA ALA A 136 3.05 13.04 11.82
C ALA A 136 3.22 12.85 10.30
N PHE A 137 2.73 13.80 9.50
CA PHE A 137 2.85 13.76 8.05
C PHE A 137 4.32 13.84 7.60
N ILE A 138 5.09 14.77 8.17
CA ILE A 138 6.51 14.96 7.83
C ILE A 138 7.37 13.80 8.34
N THR A 139 7.11 13.27 9.54
CA THR A 139 7.98 12.28 10.17
C THR A 139 7.62 10.83 9.84
N ALA A 140 6.39 10.56 9.42
CA ALA A 140 5.95 9.21 9.05
C ALA A 140 5.62 9.11 7.55
N VAL A 141 4.75 9.98 7.04
CA VAL A 141 4.21 9.82 5.66
C VAL A 141 5.28 10.09 4.61
N LEU A 142 6.03 11.19 4.71
CA LEU A 142 7.05 11.53 3.71
C LEU A 142 8.21 10.51 3.65
N PRO A 143 8.80 10.05 4.77
CA PRO A 143 9.79 8.98 4.74
C PRO A 143 9.23 7.68 4.16
N THR A 144 7.99 7.31 4.53
CA THR A 144 7.33 6.13 3.95
C THR A 144 7.17 6.28 2.44
N ALA A 145 6.77 7.46 1.96
CA ALA A 145 6.58 7.72 0.54
C ALA A 145 7.89 7.56 -0.24
N LEU A 146 9.00 8.06 0.30
CA LEU A 146 10.32 7.91 -0.30
C LEU A 146 10.72 6.43 -0.41
N VAL A 147 10.52 5.65 0.66
CA VAL A 147 10.81 4.22 0.66
C VAL A 147 9.91 3.46 -0.32
N ASN A 148 8.60 3.75 -0.31
CA ASN A 148 7.63 3.07 -1.16
C ASN A 148 7.82 3.37 -2.66
N CYS A 149 8.39 4.53 -3.03
CA CYS A 149 8.81 4.80 -4.41
C CYS A 149 9.76 3.72 -4.95
N ILE A 150 10.76 3.38 -4.14
CA ILE A 150 11.81 2.44 -4.51
C ILE A 150 11.28 1.01 -4.39
N LEU A 151 10.63 0.70 -3.27
CA LEU A 151 10.20 -0.65 -2.95
C LEU A 151 9.12 -1.15 -3.91
N THR A 152 8.20 -0.29 -4.35
CA THR A 152 7.16 -0.65 -5.33
C THR A 152 7.76 -1.17 -6.63
N VAL A 153 8.82 -0.52 -7.13
CA VAL A 153 9.52 -0.95 -8.34
C VAL A 153 10.26 -2.26 -8.12
N ILE A 154 10.98 -2.39 -7.00
CA ILE A 154 11.75 -3.60 -6.67
C ILE A 154 10.81 -4.81 -6.59
N VAL A 155 9.73 -4.71 -5.82
CA VAL A 155 8.76 -5.79 -5.61
C VAL A 155 8.05 -6.15 -6.92
N TYR A 156 7.64 -5.15 -7.71
CA TYR A 156 7.03 -5.39 -9.02
C TYR A 156 7.97 -6.17 -9.95
N ASN A 157 9.23 -5.75 -10.07
CA ASN A 157 10.21 -6.39 -10.95
C ASN A 157 10.55 -7.81 -10.48
N ALA A 158 10.65 -8.04 -9.17
CA ALA A 158 10.85 -9.37 -8.60
C ALA A 158 9.72 -10.33 -9.04
N ILE A 159 8.45 -9.91 -8.90
CA ILE A 159 7.31 -10.76 -9.25
C ILE A 159 7.22 -10.99 -10.76
N VAL A 160 7.47 -9.97 -11.58
CA VAL A 160 7.48 -10.11 -13.05
C VAL A 160 8.57 -11.09 -13.49
N LYS A 161 9.76 -11.04 -12.88
CA LYS A 161 10.85 -11.98 -13.17
C LYS A 161 10.49 -13.41 -12.75
N SER A 162 9.97 -13.61 -11.54
CA SER A 162 9.53 -14.94 -11.06
C SER A 162 8.45 -15.55 -11.96
N LYS A 163 7.49 -14.75 -12.44
CA LYS A 163 6.47 -15.21 -13.38
C LYS A 163 7.02 -15.67 -14.73
N LYS A 164 8.12 -15.08 -15.20
CA LYS A 164 8.75 -15.49 -16.46
C LYS A 164 9.46 -16.83 -16.30
N LEU A 165 10.18 -17.03 -15.19
CA LEU A 165 10.88 -18.28 -14.89
C LEU A 165 9.91 -19.46 -14.81
N LEU A 166 8.82 -19.32 -14.05
CA LEU A 166 7.78 -20.36 -13.93
C LEU A 166 7.09 -20.74 -15.25
N LYS A 167 7.20 -19.92 -16.29
CA LYS A 167 6.69 -20.23 -17.64
C LYS A 167 7.76 -20.80 -18.57
N ALA A 168 9.04 -20.64 -18.24
CA ALA A 168 10.15 -21.22 -18.99
C ALA A 168 10.35 -22.69 -18.61
N ASP A 169 9.94 -23.08 -17.40
CA ASP A 169 10.04 -24.45 -16.86
C ASP A 169 8.78 -25.31 -17.10
N ALA A 170 7.78 -24.80 -17.84
CA ALA A 170 6.47 -25.43 -18.07
C ALA A 170 6.18 -25.56 -19.57
#